data_AF-A0AAN7TVV8-F1
#
_entry.id   AF-A0AAN7TVV8-F1
#
_cell.length_a   1.000
_cell.length_b   1.000
_cell.length_c   1.000
_cell.angle_alpha   90.00
_cell.angle_beta   90.00
_cell.angle_gamma   90.00
#
_symmetry.space_group_name_H-M   'P 1'
#
loop_
_entity.id
_entity.type
_entity.pdbx_description
1 polymer ?
#
loop_
_entity_poly.entity_id
_entity_poly.type
_entity_poly.pdbx_seq_one_letter_code
_entity_poly.pdbx_strand_id
1 'polypeptide(L)'
;MFKQVFTITFGDRADNHANMEKLGSLSDRGFDLDDINVFKDHFEKKGLTTEFFDLKDLVKKVKYKKKGESNNNKNGDEMKTEKKEEEKEEDKNNDDDDDEELLNYNDAYLLIVRNGLSSICNANEFYEEQNKLEKDKKAFMYGRVVNKNARHNLCFTDGKSRGPDYEKGKGTIVSFNDCPLLKKAKETFEEILGDKAEGLVAEGNYYYEPSKCGIGWHGDAERRKVIGIRIGLRMNICFNWFLDSKPIGNKFVQILNHGDIYIMSEHTVGFNWKKKKIPTLRHSAGSSKFTLL
;
A
#
# COMPACT_ATOMS: atom_id res chain seq x y z
N MET A 1 -3.40 21.75 18.40
CA MET A 1 -3.17 21.45 16.97
C MET A 1 -2.16 20.32 16.87
N PHE A 2 -2.42 19.28 16.08
CA PHE A 2 -1.52 18.13 15.93
C PHE A 2 -0.19 18.54 15.29
N LYS A 3 0.90 17.85 15.67
CA LYS A 3 2.24 18.05 15.08
C LYS A 3 2.77 16.83 14.33
N GLN A 4 2.12 15.69 14.51
CA GLN A 4 2.56 14.40 13.99
C GLN A 4 1.42 13.70 13.26
N VAL A 5 1.75 12.67 12.51
CA VAL A 5 0.76 11.79 11.88
C VAL A 5 1.02 10.38 12.34
N PHE A 6 -0.04 9.65 12.74
CA PHE A 6 0.05 8.22 13.00
C PHE A 6 -0.82 7.43 12.02
N THR A 7 -0.36 6.24 11.66
CA THR A 7 -1.16 5.25 10.92
C THR A 7 -1.12 3.96 11.69
N ILE A 8 -2.27 3.47 12.14
CA ILE A 8 -2.35 2.14 12.73
C ILE A 8 -3.00 1.22 11.71
N THR A 9 -2.30 0.19 11.28
CA THR A 9 -2.79 -0.78 10.30
C THR A 9 -3.00 -2.13 10.97
N PHE A 10 -4.23 -2.61 10.96
CA PHE A 10 -4.60 -3.96 11.34
C PHE A 10 -4.44 -4.89 10.16
N GLY A 11 -3.93 -6.09 10.40
CA GLY A 11 -3.77 -7.13 9.40
C GLY A 11 -3.64 -8.50 10.04
N ASP A 12 -3.68 -9.53 9.20
CA ASP A 12 -3.43 -10.91 9.60
C ASP A 12 -1.97 -11.10 10.07
N ARG A 13 -1.05 -10.23 9.60
CA ARG A 13 0.31 -10.12 10.11
C ARG A 13 0.79 -8.69 10.26
N ALA A 14 1.76 -8.52 11.15
CA ALA A 14 2.50 -7.28 11.35
C ALA A 14 3.98 -7.62 11.60
N ASP A 15 4.88 -6.74 11.15
CA ASP A 15 6.26 -6.73 11.60
C ASP A 15 6.66 -5.33 12.01
N ASN A 16 7.70 -5.21 12.86
CA ASN A 16 8.18 -3.90 13.26
C ASN A 16 8.91 -3.21 12.11
N HIS A 17 9.59 -4.02 11.29
CA HIS A 17 10.29 -3.63 10.09
C HIS A 17 10.47 -4.86 9.21
N ALA A 18 10.66 -4.65 7.91
CA ALA A 18 10.89 -5.74 6.97
C ALA A 18 12.02 -6.69 7.45
N ASN A 19 11.70 -7.98 7.52
CA ASN A 19 12.54 -9.09 8.00
C ASN A 19 12.79 -9.15 9.52
N MET A 20 12.07 -8.37 10.32
CA MET A 20 12.01 -8.56 11.77
C MET A 20 10.97 -9.63 12.15
N GLU A 21 10.82 -9.91 13.45
CA GLU A 21 9.82 -10.84 13.97
C GLU A 21 8.43 -10.52 13.41
N LYS A 22 7.81 -11.55 12.82
CA LYS A 22 6.48 -11.46 12.25
C LYS A 22 5.47 -11.98 13.26
N LEU A 23 4.43 -11.18 13.48
CA LEU A 23 3.35 -11.45 14.43
C LEU A 23 2.09 -11.82 13.67
N GLY A 24 1.19 -12.57 14.31
CA GLY A 24 -0.01 -13.09 13.68
C GLY A 24 0.26 -14.25 12.71
N SER A 25 -0.78 -14.63 11.97
CA SER A 25 -0.78 -15.78 11.07
C SER A 25 -1.19 -15.33 9.69
N LEU A 26 -0.43 -15.72 8.66
CA LEU A 26 -0.73 -15.34 7.28
C LEU A 26 -2.01 -16.05 6.85
N SER A 27 -3.00 -15.30 6.42
CA SER A 27 -4.22 -15.86 5.85
C SER A 27 -3.97 -16.32 4.42
N ASP A 28 -4.70 -17.35 3.98
CA ASP A 28 -4.64 -17.83 2.60
C ASP A 28 -5.18 -16.80 1.60
N ARG A 29 -6.11 -15.94 2.05
CA ARG A 29 -6.76 -14.89 1.26
C ARG A 29 -6.92 -13.59 2.05
N GLY A 30 -6.79 -12.46 1.35
CA GLY A 30 -7.12 -11.13 1.85
C GLY A 30 -8.59 -10.76 1.65
N PHE A 31 -8.90 -9.47 1.78
CA PHE A 31 -10.25 -8.97 1.53
C PHE A 31 -10.56 -8.91 0.02
N ASP A 32 -11.79 -9.28 -0.33
CA ASP A 32 -12.35 -9.18 -1.68
C ASP A 32 -13.35 -8.01 -1.79
N LEU A 33 -14.02 -7.87 -2.93
CA LEU A 33 -15.00 -6.81 -3.14
C LEU A 33 -16.20 -6.90 -2.18
N ASP A 34 -16.65 -8.11 -1.86
CA ASP A 34 -17.79 -8.32 -0.98
C ASP A 34 -17.44 -7.86 0.45
N ASP A 35 -16.23 -8.16 0.92
CA ASP A 35 -15.73 -7.67 2.21
C ASP A 35 -15.66 -6.15 2.27
N ILE A 36 -15.20 -5.51 1.18
CA ILE A 36 -15.17 -4.06 1.08
C ILE A 36 -16.59 -3.48 1.14
N ASN A 37 -17.56 -4.10 0.48
CA ASN A 37 -18.95 -3.68 0.51
C ASN A 37 -19.59 -3.86 1.89
N VAL A 38 -19.26 -4.91 2.64
CA VAL A 38 -19.71 -5.09 4.02
C VAL A 38 -19.24 -3.94 4.91
N PHE A 39 -17.96 -3.54 4.81
CA PHE A 39 -17.46 -2.35 5.52
C PHE A 39 -18.18 -1.08 5.07
N LYS A 40 -18.33 -0.89 3.76
CA LYS A 40 -18.99 0.29 3.19
C LYS A 40 -20.41 0.44 3.75
N ASP A 41 -21.21 -0.62 3.65
CA ASP A 41 -22.59 -0.64 4.11
C ASP A 41 -22.69 -0.39 5.63
N HIS A 42 -21.80 -0.98 6.43
CA HIS A 42 -21.77 -0.76 7.87
C HIS A 42 -21.58 0.71 8.23
N PHE A 43 -20.60 1.37 7.62
CA PHE A 43 -20.31 2.78 7.93
C PHE A 43 -21.34 3.74 7.32
N GLU A 44 -21.88 3.46 6.13
CA GLU A 44 -22.95 4.28 5.54
C GLU A 44 -24.26 4.20 6.31
N LYS A 45 -24.61 3.02 6.87
CA LYS A 45 -25.76 2.89 7.79
C LYS A 45 -25.61 3.72 9.06
N LYS A 46 -24.38 4.07 9.45
CA LYS A 46 -24.07 5.00 10.54
C LYS A 46 -24.01 6.47 10.08
N GLY A 47 -24.35 6.76 8.82
CA GLY A 47 -24.38 8.11 8.26
C GLY A 47 -23.02 8.67 7.87
N LEU A 48 -21.98 7.83 7.76
CA LEU A 48 -20.63 8.27 7.40
C LEU A 48 -20.44 8.28 5.88
N THR A 49 -19.67 9.24 5.38
CA THR A 49 -19.27 9.31 3.98
C THR A 49 -18.21 8.26 3.67
N THR A 50 -18.43 7.49 2.61
CA THR A 50 -17.43 6.58 2.05
C THR A 50 -16.99 7.02 0.65
N GLU A 51 -15.73 6.75 0.32
CA GLU A 51 -15.16 6.90 -1.01
C GLU A 51 -14.59 5.56 -1.45
N PHE A 52 -15.11 5.02 -2.55
CA PHE A 52 -14.71 3.73 -3.10
C PHE A 52 -13.96 3.93 -4.41
N PHE A 53 -12.84 3.22 -4.59
CA PHE A 53 -12.00 3.32 -5.77
C PHE A 53 -11.63 1.93 -6.31
N ASP A 54 -11.89 1.69 -7.60
CA ASP A 54 -11.28 0.60 -8.37
C ASP A 54 -9.94 1.07 -8.93
N LEU A 55 -8.84 0.56 -8.37
CA LEU A 55 -7.49 0.97 -8.73
C LEU A 55 -7.04 0.40 -10.09
N LYS A 56 -7.82 -0.48 -10.72
CA LYS A 56 -7.58 -0.85 -12.14
C LYS A 56 -7.86 0.32 -13.08
N ASP A 57 -8.65 1.31 -12.66
CA ASP A 57 -8.92 2.49 -13.49
C ASP A 57 -7.67 3.34 -13.73
N LEU A 58 -6.61 3.15 -12.93
CA LEU A 58 -5.34 3.85 -13.09
C LEU A 58 -4.57 3.49 -14.36
N VAL A 59 -4.86 2.33 -14.97
CA VAL A 59 -4.15 1.80 -16.15
C VAL A 59 -5.00 1.76 -17.41
N LYS A 60 -6.29 2.14 -17.34
CA LYS A 60 -7.16 2.15 -18.52
C LYS A 60 -6.73 3.25 -19.49
N LYS A 61 -6.43 2.84 -20.73
CA LYS A 61 -6.05 3.61 -21.95
C LYS A 61 -4.59 4.08 -22.07
N VAL A 62 -3.64 3.16 -22.31
CA VAL A 62 -2.40 3.50 -23.03
C VAL A 62 -2.01 2.36 -23.96
N LYS A 63 -2.00 2.61 -25.28
CA LYS A 63 -1.45 1.71 -26.31
C LYS A 63 0.02 1.44 -26.00
N TYR A 64 0.37 0.21 -25.65
CA TYR A 64 1.77 -0.15 -25.38
C TYR A 64 2.46 -0.59 -26.67
N LYS A 65 3.24 0.29 -27.29
CA LYS A 65 4.17 -0.12 -28.36
C LYS A 65 5.38 -0.81 -27.75
N LYS A 66 5.52 -2.12 -27.98
CA LYS A 66 6.76 -2.86 -27.74
C LYS A 66 7.87 -2.19 -28.56
N LYS A 67 8.95 -1.72 -27.93
CA LYS A 67 10.15 -1.29 -28.66
C LYS A 67 10.86 -2.54 -29.17
N GLY A 68 10.87 -2.72 -30.49
CA GLY A 68 11.62 -3.76 -31.16
C GLY A 68 13.10 -3.71 -30.79
N GLU A 69 13.70 -4.88 -30.61
CA GLU A 69 15.13 -5.06 -30.44
C GLU A 69 15.85 -4.59 -31.71
N SER A 70 16.65 -3.54 -31.58
CA SER A 70 17.50 -3.06 -32.67
C SER A 70 18.64 -4.03 -32.90
N ASN A 71 18.57 -4.81 -33.98
CA ASN A 71 19.71 -5.52 -34.55
C ASN A 71 20.76 -4.49 -35.00
N ASN A 72 21.90 -4.46 -34.30
CA ASN A 72 23.09 -3.75 -34.76
C ASN A 72 23.83 -4.61 -35.78
N ASN A 73 23.64 -4.33 -37.08
CA ASN A 73 24.61 -4.68 -38.11
C ASN A 73 25.07 -3.38 -38.79
N LYS A 74 26.35 -3.01 -38.61
CA LYS A 74 27.04 -1.95 -39.35
C LYS A 74 28.15 -2.59 -40.18
N ASN A 75 27.91 -2.70 -41.49
CA ASN A 75 28.90 -2.61 -42.58
C ASN A 75 28.30 -1.51 -43.49
N GLY A 76 29.00 -0.49 -44.00
CA GLY A 76 30.29 -0.48 -44.67
C GLY A 76 30.03 -0.10 -46.14
N ASP A 77 30.49 1.09 -46.52
CA ASP A 77 30.82 1.58 -47.87
C ASP A 77 29.80 2.20 -48.87
N GLU A 78 30.20 3.42 -49.28
CA GLU A 78 30.30 4.02 -50.63
C GLU A 78 29.07 4.37 -51.52
N MET A 79 28.78 5.68 -51.55
CA MET A 79 28.62 6.61 -52.69
C MET A 79 28.46 6.08 -54.14
N LYS A 80 27.29 6.34 -54.79
CA LYS A 80 27.07 7.26 -55.96
C LYS A 80 25.85 6.92 -56.86
N THR A 81 25.27 8.00 -57.38
CA THR A 81 24.60 8.23 -58.69
C THR A 81 23.12 7.86 -58.97
N GLU A 82 22.35 8.94 -59.17
CA GLU A 82 21.40 9.30 -60.25
C GLU A 82 20.26 8.38 -60.76
N LYS A 83 19.05 9.01 -60.77
CA LYS A 83 17.98 9.06 -61.80
C LYS A 83 16.77 8.10 -61.77
N LYS A 84 15.60 8.78 -61.83
CA LYS A 84 14.34 8.53 -62.57
C LYS A 84 13.25 7.61 -61.99
N GLU A 85 12.09 8.28 -61.80
CA GLU A 85 10.69 7.89 -62.00
C GLU A 85 10.40 6.48 -62.53
N GLU A 86 9.48 5.76 -61.87
CA GLU A 86 8.18 5.34 -62.44
C GLU A 86 7.33 4.61 -61.38
N GLU A 87 6.02 4.83 -61.47
CA GLU A 87 4.96 4.26 -60.63
C GLU A 87 4.87 2.73 -60.74
N LYS A 88 4.46 2.08 -59.65
CA LYS A 88 3.62 0.87 -59.66
C LYS A 88 3.00 0.65 -58.29
N GLU A 89 1.68 0.72 -58.26
CA GLU A 89 0.81 0.18 -57.22
C GLU A 89 1.08 -1.32 -57.05
N GLU A 90 1.40 -1.75 -55.84
CA GLU A 90 1.14 -3.11 -55.37
C GLU A 90 0.59 -3.04 -53.95
N ASP A 91 -0.70 -3.39 -53.85
CA ASP A 91 -1.39 -3.80 -52.64
C ASP A 91 -0.52 -4.76 -51.82
N LYS A 92 -0.15 -4.33 -50.61
CA LYS A 92 0.07 -5.24 -49.49
C LYS A 92 -0.72 -4.73 -48.31
N ASN A 93 -1.93 -5.28 -48.19
CA ASN A 93 -2.60 -5.47 -46.91
C ASN A 93 -1.61 -6.18 -45.98
N ASN A 94 -0.89 -5.40 -45.18
CA ASN A 94 -0.39 -5.88 -43.90
C ASN A 94 -1.44 -5.48 -42.89
N ASP A 95 -2.45 -6.34 -42.75
CA ASP A 95 -3.14 -6.53 -41.48
C ASP A 95 -2.09 -7.05 -40.49
N ASP A 96 -1.24 -6.14 -39.99
CA ASP A 96 -0.52 -6.39 -38.76
C ASP A 96 -1.58 -6.28 -37.66
N ASP A 97 -2.22 -7.43 -37.38
CA ASP A 97 -2.96 -7.67 -36.15
C ASP A 97 -2.04 -7.27 -34.99
N ASP A 98 -2.22 -6.04 -34.51
CA ASP A 98 -1.71 -5.54 -33.24
C ASP A 98 -2.34 -6.44 -32.16
N ASP A 99 -1.70 -7.57 -31.85
CA ASP A 99 -1.93 -8.38 -30.66
C ASP A 99 -1.60 -7.51 -29.43
N GLU A 100 -2.52 -6.60 -29.07
CA GLU A 100 -2.55 -5.97 -27.76
C GLU A 100 -2.80 -7.07 -26.74
N GLU A 101 -1.72 -7.67 -26.24
CA GLU A 101 -1.77 -8.54 -25.07
C GLU A 101 -2.25 -7.66 -23.89
N LEU A 102 -3.56 -7.70 -23.66
CA LEU A 102 -4.23 -6.90 -22.65
C LEU A 102 -3.71 -7.39 -21.29
N LEU A 103 -2.77 -6.62 -20.73
CA LEU A 103 -2.15 -6.96 -19.44
C LEU A 103 -3.26 -7.26 -18.43
N ASN A 104 -3.20 -8.46 -17.84
CA ASN A 104 -4.18 -8.86 -16.84
C ASN A 104 -3.84 -8.20 -15.49
N TYR A 105 -4.70 -7.28 -15.05
CA TYR A 105 -4.57 -6.59 -13.77
C TYR A 105 -5.47 -7.26 -12.73
N ASN A 106 -4.91 -7.57 -11.56
CA ASN A 106 -5.70 -8.11 -10.46
C ASN A 106 -6.71 -7.08 -9.93
N ASP A 107 -7.82 -7.57 -9.37
CA ASP A 107 -8.83 -6.74 -8.73
C ASP A 107 -8.28 -6.04 -7.48
N ALA A 108 -8.26 -4.72 -7.51
CA ALA A 108 -7.68 -3.87 -6.49
C ALA A 108 -8.64 -2.75 -6.11
N TYR A 109 -9.22 -2.84 -4.90
CA TYR A 109 -10.20 -1.91 -4.37
C TYR A 109 -9.65 -1.19 -3.14
N LEU A 110 -9.96 0.10 -3.02
CA LEU A 110 -9.69 0.91 -1.85
C LEU A 110 -11.00 1.55 -1.39
N LEU A 111 -11.33 1.37 -0.12
CA LEU A 111 -12.41 2.08 0.55
C LEU A 111 -11.81 3.06 1.55
N ILE A 112 -12.28 4.30 1.56
CA ILE A 112 -11.97 5.30 2.57
C ILE A 112 -13.27 5.72 3.25
N VAL A 113 -13.31 5.65 4.57
CA VAL A 113 -14.43 6.08 5.40
C VAL A 113 -14.01 7.37 6.10
N ARG A 114 -14.62 8.49 5.69
CA ARG A 114 -14.27 9.81 6.23
C ARG A 114 -14.71 9.93 7.67
N ASN A 115 -13.78 10.34 8.54
CA ASN A 115 -13.98 10.40 9.98
C ASN A 115 -14.54 9.08 10.57
N GLY A 116 -14.25 7.94 9.94
CA GLY A 116 -14.85 6.64 10.29
C GLY A 116 -14.62 6.24 11.74
N LEU A 117 -13.46 6.61 12.30
CA LEU A 117 -13.10 6.31 13.69
C LEU A 117 -14.10 6.90 14.69
N SER A 118 -14.74 8.03 14.37
CA SER A 118 -15.74 8.67 15.24
C SER A 118 -16.95 7.78 15.56
N SER A 119 -17.26 6.81 14.71
CA SER A 119 -18.33 5.83 14.93
C SER A 119 -17.94 4.67 15.85
N ILE A 120 -16.66 4.60 16.24
CA ILE A 120 -16.07 3.58 17.10
C ILE A 120 -15.67 4.21 18.44
N CYS A 121 -14.90 5.29 18.41
CA CYS A 121 -14.43 6.03 19.58
C CYS A 121 -14.08 7.49 19.24
N ASN A 122 -13.75 8.29 20.26
CA ASN A 122 -13.28 9.66 20.03
C ASN A 122 -11.87 9.65 19.39
N ALA A 123 -11.73 10.27 18.21
CA ALA A 123 -10.48 10.25 17.46
C ALA A 123 -9.33 11.04 18.14
N ASN A 124 -9.64 12.09 18.91
CA ASN A 124 -8.64 12.82 19.69
C ASN A 124 -8.13 11.98 20.86
N GLU A 125 -9.01 11.29 21.57
CA GLU A 125 -8.62 10.39 22.66
C GLU A 125 -7.79 9.22 22.15
N PHE A 126 -8.16 8.65 21.00
CA PHE A 126 -7.38 7.62 20.32
C PHE A 126 -5.98 8.14 19.95
N TYR A 127 -5.89 9.38 19.44
CA TYR A 127 -4.60 10.01 19.19
C TYR A 127 -3.76 10.15 20.47
N GLU A 128 -4.35 10.58 21.59
CA GLU A 128 -3.63 10.72 22.85
C GLU A 128 -3.18 9.37 23.43
N GLU A 129 -4.00 8.31 23.31
CA GLU A 129 -3.60 6.94 23.65
C GLU A 129 -2.33 6.55 22.89
N GLN A 130 -2.33 6.72 21.56
CA GLN A 130 -1.20 6.39 20.72
C GLN A 130 0.01 7.31 20.94
N ASN A 131 -0.22 8.58 21.29
CA ASN A 131 0.83 9.56 21.53
C ASN A 131 1.65 9.25 22.81
N LYS A 132 1.02 8.67 23.84
CA LYS A 132 1.66 8.34 25.13
C LYS A 132 2.64 7.16 25.06
N LEU A 133 2.51 6.28 24.06
CA LEU A 133 3.37 5.11 23.94
C LEU A 133 4.84 5.51 23.65
N GLU A 134 5.80 4.73 24.12
CA GLU A 134 7.20 4.85 23.69
C GLU A 134 7.42 4.03 22.41
N LYS A 135 7.88 4.67 21.33
CA LYS A 135 7.98 4.04 20.00
C LYS A 135 9.37 3.48 19.75
N ASP A 136 9.46 2.41 18.96
CA ASP A 136 10.74 1.91 18.48
C ASP A 136 11.38 2.87 17.48
N LYS A 137 12.58 3.36 17.83
CA LYS A 137 13.40 4.24 16.99
C LYS A 137 14.56 3.51 16.31
N LYS A 138 14.64 2.19 16.49
CA LYS A 138 15.71 1.34 15.94
C LYS A 138 15.14 0.06 15.33
N ALA A 139 15.90 -0.56 14.44
CA ALA A 139 15.58 -1.85 13.84
C ALA A 139 16.87 -2.59 13.43
N PHE A 140 16.78 -3.91 13.26
CA PHE A 140 17.87 -4.71 12.72
C PHE A 140 17.82 -4.71 11.21
N MET A 141 18.86 -4.19 10.56
CA MET A 141 18.94 -4.10 9.10
C MET A 141 20.39 -4.30 8.66
N TYR A 142 20.61 -5.00 7.56
CA TYR A 142 21.95 -5.19 6.98
C TYR A 142 22.97 -5.76 8.00
N GLY A 143 22.52 -6.65 8.88
CA GLY A 143 23.38 -7.32 9.88
C GLY A 143 23.74 -6.48 11.11
N ARG A 144 23.08 -5.33 11.35
CA ARG A 144 23.30 -4.49 12.52
C ARG A 144 22.05 -3.74 12.97
N VAL A 145 22.05 -3.24 14.20
CA VAL A 145 21.02 -2.32 14.68
C VAL A 145 21.25 -0.91 14.13
N VAL A 146 20.23 -0.31 13.53
CA VAL A 146 20.26 1.03 12.93
C VAL A 146 19.11 1.90 13.44
N ASN A 147 19.26 3.23 13.33
CA ASN A 147 18.20 4.17 13.65
C ASN A 147 17.16 4.26 12.53
N LYS A 148 15.89 4.38 12.92
CA LYS A 148 14.75 4.55 12.00
C LYS A 148 14.45 6.02 11.77
N ASN A 149 15.06 6.60 10.74
CA ASN A 149 14.89 8.02 10.41
C ASN A 149 13.66 8.35 9.57
N ALA A 150 13.00 7.34 8.98
CA ALA A 150 11.87 7.56 8.06
C ALA A 150 10.51 7.64 8.79
N ARG A 151 10.40 6.89 9.89
CA ARG A 151 9.22 6.77 10.79
C ARG A 151 9.60 5.85 11.95
N HIS A 152 8.90 5.96 13.07
CA HIS A 152 9.00 5.00 14.17
C HIS A 152 7.88 3.97 14.09
N ASN A 153 8.03 2.83 14.78
CA ASN A 153 7.02 1.77 14.77
C ASN A 153 6.69 1.23 16.15
N LEU A 154 5.53 0.59 16.25
CA LEU A 154 5.14 -0.35 17.31
C LEU A 154 4.32 -1.48 16.69
N CYS A 155 4.30 -2.64 17.32
CA CYS A 155 3.38 -3.71 16.98
C CYS A 155 2.46 -4.03 18.16
N PHE A 156 1.24 -4.48 17.85
CA PHE A 156 0.20 -4.75 18.82
C PHE A 156 -0.38 -6.15 18.63
N THR A 157 -0.57 -6.87 19.73
CA THR A 157 -1.10 -8.24 19.75
C THR A 157 -1.97 -8.46 20.99
N ASP A 158 -2.74 -9.55 21.04
CA ASP A 158 -3.46 -9.97 22.25
C ASP A 158 -2.53 -10.51 23.35
N GLY A 159 -1.27 -10.78 23.02
CA GLY A 159 -0.23 -11.23 23.95
C GLY A 159 0.21 -10.15 24.95
N LYS A 160 1.09 -10.54 25.87
CA LYS A 160 1.67 -9.62 26.86
C LYS A 160 2.63 -8.63 26.20
N SER A 161 2.62 -7.39 26.68
CA SER A 161 3.59 -6.39 26.32
C SER A 161 5.02 -6.85 26.61
N ARG A 162 5.95 -6.54 25.70
CA ARG A 162 7.38 -6.80 25.87
C ARG A 162 8.22 -5.72 25.18
N GLY A 163 9.35 -5.38 25.79
CA GLY A 163 10.35 -4.50 25.18
C GLY A 163 11.06 -5.14 23.97
N PRO A 164 11.92 -4.37 23.28
CA PRO A 164 12.61 -4.83 22.09
C PRO A 164 13.86 -5.66 22.41
N ASP A 165 14.22 -6.56 21.50
CA ASP A 165 15.53 -7.21 21.39
C ASP A 165 15.99 -7.04 19.94
N TYR A 166 16.47 -5.85 19.62
CA TYR A 166 16.78 -5.47 18.24
C TYR A 166 17.88 -6.35 17.64
N GLU A 167 18.86 -6.82 18.41
CA GLU A 167 19.93 -7.69 17.89
C GLU A 167 19.38 -9.03 17.38
N LYS A 168 18.24 -9.49 17.93
CA LYS A 168 17.52 -10.69 17.44
C LYS A 168 16.38 -10.37 16.48
N GLY A 169 16.31 -9.14 15.97
CA GLY A 169 15.25 -8.71 15.07
C GLY A 169 13.87 -8.62 15.72
N LYS A 170 13.79 -8.36 17.04
CA LYS A 170 12.52 -8.25 17.76
C LYS A 170 12.25 -6.80 18.17
N GLY A 171 11.17 -6.20 17.64
CA GLY A 171 10.67 -4.91 18.09
C GLY A 171 9.89 -5.02 19.40
N THR A 172 9.46 -3.89 19.93
CA THR A 172 8.51 -3.79 21.04
C THR A 172 7.14 -4.33 20.62
N ILE A 173 6.49 -5.09 21.52
CA ILE A 173 5.08 -5.49 21.40
C ILE A 173 4.31 -4.81 22.52
N VAL A 174 3.18 -4.20 22.16
CA VAL A 174 2.21 -3.64 23.10
C VAL A 174 0.96 -4.51 23.07
N SER A 175 0.44 -4.88 24.24
CA SER A 175 -0.82 -5.62 24.35
C SER A 175 -1.99 -4.72 23.95
N PHE A 176 -2.97 -5.26 23.21
CA PHE A 176 -4.22 -4.53 22.98
C PHE A 176 -4.91 -4.16 24.31
N ASN A 177 -4.74 -4.96 25.37
CA ASN A 177 -5.31 -4.65 26.68
C ASN A 177 -4.72 -3.37 27.32
N ASP A 178 -3.53 -2.94 26.89
CA ASP A 178 -2.88 -1.70 27.34
C ASP A 178 -3.33 -0.48 26.51
N CYS A 179 -4.10 -0.68 25.45
CA CYS A 179 -4.59 0.34 24.52
C CYS A 179 -6.10 0.14 24.27
N PRO A 180 -6.98 0.50 25.22
CA PRO A 180 -8.40 0.17 25.16
C PRO A 180 -9.14 0.72 23.93
N LEU A 181 -8.77 1.90 23.41
CA LEU A 181 -9.39 2.46 22.21
C LEU A 181 -8.92 1.74 20.94
N LEU A 182 -7.64 1.40 20.87
CA LEU A 182 -7.12 0.54 19.81
C LEU A 182 -7.77 -0.85 19.82
N LYS A 183 -7.93 -1.45 21.01
CA LYS A 183 -8.61 -2.72 21.19
C LYS A 183 -10.06 -2.65 20.73
N LYS A 184 -10.79 -1.61 21.13
CA LYS A 184 -12.17 -1.38 20.68
C LYS A 184 -12.28 -1.29 19.15
N ALA A 185 -11.31 -0.63 18.50
CA ALA A 185 -11.27 -0.59 17.03
C ALA A 185 -11.04 -1.96 16.40
N LYS A 186 -10.11 -2.76 16.95
CA LYS A 186 -9.91 -4.17 16.55
C LYS A 186 -11.21 -4.97 16.65
N GLU A 187 -11.83 -4.95 17.83
CA GLU A 187 -13.06 -5.69 18.13
C GLU A 187 -14.19 -5.27 17.19
N THR A 188 -14.32 -3.97 16.90
CA THR A 188 -15.31 -3.49 15.93
C THR A 188 -15.05 -4.01 14.50
N PHE A 189 -13.79 -4.11 14.07
CA PHE A 189 -13.48 -4.69 12.76
C PHE A 189 -13.72 -6.20 12.71
N GLU A 190 -13.43 -6.90 13.80
CA GLU A 190 -13.79 -8.31 14.00
C GLU A 190 -15.30 -8.52 13.95
N GLU A 191 -16.10 -7.66 14.59
CA GLU A 191 -17.56 -7.71 14.54
C GLU A 191 -18.14 -7.48 13.13
N ILE A 192 -17.52 -6.62 12.32
CA ILE A 192 -18.03 -6.28 10.97
C ILE A 192 -17.87 -7.46 10.00
N LEU A 193 -16.74 -8.17 10.04
CA LEU A 193 -16.41 -9.23 9.08
C LEU A 193 -16.40 -10.65 9.66
N GLY A 194 -16.62 -10.80 10.98
CA GLY A 194 -16.55 -12.09 11.67
C GLY A 194 -15.20 -12.78 11.47
N ASP A 195 -15.25 -14.08 11.17
CA ASP A 195 -14.10 -14.96 10.94
C ASP A 195 -13.06 -14.37 9.95
N LYS A 196 -13.50 -13.58 8.96
CA LYS A 196 -12.58 -12.96 8.00
C LYS A 196 -11.67 -11.90 8.63
N ALA A 197 -12.08 -11.28 9.74
CA ALA A 197 -11.27 -10.34 10.50
C ALA A 197 -10.75 -10.92 11.82
N GLU A 198 -10.89 -12.21 12.08
CA GLU A 198 -10.37 -12.84 13.29
C GLU A 198 -8.83 -12.77 13.34
N GLY A 199 -8.29 -12.57 14.55
CA GLY A 199 -6.86 -12.71 14.81
C GLY A 199 -6.02 -11.55 14.28
N LEU A 200 -6.64 -10.38 14.04
CA LEU A 200 -5.92 -9.19 13.59
C LEU A 200 -4.86 -8.77 14.61
N VAL A 201 -3.64 -8.62 14.14
CA VAL A 201 -2.57 -7.88 14.82
C VAL A 201 -2.50 -6.47 14.22
N ALA A 202 -1.82 -5.53 14.90
CA ALA A 202 -1.66 -4.19 14.35
C ALA A 202 -0.21 -3.73 14.32
N GLU A 203 0.09 -2.85 13.36
CA GLU A 203 1.34 -2.12 13.24
C GLU A 203 1.04 -0.61 13.30
N GLY A 204 1.65 0.07 14.26
CA GLY A 204 1.65 1.53 14.32
C GLY A 204 2.84 2.11 13.58
N ASN A 205 2.59 3.05 12.68
CA ASN A 205 3.58 3.85 11.97
C ASN A 205 3.47 5.32 12.41
N TYR A 206 4.53 5.85 13.03
CA TYR A 206 4.53 7.17 13.66
C TYR A 206 5.47 8.12 12.90
N TYR A 207 4.87 9.08 12.20
CA TYR A 207 5.54 10.10 11.39
C TYR A 207 5.72 11.36 12.24
N TYR A 208 6.84 11.42 12.97
CA TYR A 208 7.11 12.44 13.98
C TYR A 208 7.42 13.83 13.39
N GLU A 209 7.87 13.88 12.12
CA GLU A 209 8.09 15.10 11.36
C GLU A 209 7.53 14.89 9.94
N PRO A 210 6.24 15.17 9.68
CA PRO A 210 5.57 14.78 8.44
C PRO A 210 6.17 15.38 7.16
N SER A 211 6.89 16.50 7.27
CA SER A 211 7.64 17.11 6.16
C SER A 211 8.87 16.31 5.72
N LYS A 212 9.40 15.43 6.59
CA LYS A 212 10.59 14.60 6.34
C LYS A 212 10.33 13.10 6.37
N CYS A 213 9.27 12.67 7.06
CA CYS A 213 8.95 11.27 7.26
C CYS A 213 8.16 10.71 6.05
N GLY A 214 8.09 9.39 5.97
CA GLY A 214 7.33 8.69 4.94
C GLY A 214 7.71 7.23 4.78
N ILE A 215 7.12 6.61 3.77
CA ILE A 215 7.37 5.24 3.35
C ILE A 215 7.30 5.18 1.82
N GLY A 216 8.35 4.62 1.21
CA GLY A 216 8.51 4.57 -0.24
C GLY A 216 7.57 3.57 -0.90
N TRP A 217 7.63 3.46 -2.23
CA TRP A 217 6.83 2.53 -3.00
C TRP A 217 7.12 1.06 -2.64
N HIS A 218 6.12 0.39 -2.06
CA HIS A 218 6.19 -1.01 -1.64
C HIS A 218 4.79 -1.65 -1.71
N GLY A 219 4.72 -2.95 -1.45
CA GLY A 219 3.52 -3.61 -0.99
C GLY A 219 3.84 -4.44 0.25
N ASP A 220 2.81 -4.93 0.93
CA ASP A 220 2.99 -5.60 2.22
C ASP A 220 3.04 -7.11 2.00
N ALA A 221 4.24 -7.62 1.70
CA ALA A 221 4.43 -9.02 1.33
C ALA A 221 4.17 -9.99 2.49
N GLU A 222 4.24 -9.49 3.72
CA GLU A 222 4.07 -10.24 4.95
C GLU A 222 2.61 -10.49 5.33
N ARG A 223 1.64 -9.78 4.74
CA ARG A 223 0.20 -9.85 5.07
C ARG A 223 -0.70 -9.93 3.83
N ARG A 224 -2.00 -10.12 4.06
CA ARG A 224 -3.05 -10.12 3.03
C ARG A 224 -4.21 -9.17 3.35
N LYS A 225 -4.37 -8.82 4.61
CA LYS A 225 -5.48 -7.99 5.10
C LYS A 225 -4.91 -6.66 5.62
N VAL A 226 -5.54 -5.56 5.23
CA VAL A 226 -5.20 -4.23 5.76
C VAL A 226 -6.47 -3.41 6.02
N ILE A 227 -6.63 -3.01 7.27
CA ILE A 227 -7.54 -1.95 7.71
C ILE A 227 -6.68 -0.89 8.40
N GLY A 228 -6.64 0.32 7.87
CA GLY A 228 -5.80 1.39 8.39
C GLY A 228 -6.60 2.53 8.99
N ILE A 229 -6.10 3.08 10.10
CA ILE A 229 -6.64 4.28 10.75
C ILE A 229 -5.61 5.39 10.65
N ARG A 230 -6.02 6.54 10.12
CA ARG A 230 -5.21 7.77 10.07
C ARG A 230 -5.64 8.72 11.20
N ILE A 231 -4.67 9.19 11.98
CA ILE A 231 -4.88 10.19 13.04
C ILE A 231 -3.73 11.20 13.08
N GLY A 232 -3.98 12.33 13.71
CA GLY A 232 -3.08 13.49 13.75
C GLY A 232 -3.25 14.43 12.55
N LEU A 233 -2.14 14.94 12.01
CA LEU A 233 -2.15 15.75 10.79
C LEU A 233 -2.60 14.94 9.57
N ARG A 234 -3.06 15.64 8.52
CA ARG A 234 -3.37 15.00 7.23
C ARG A 234 -2.11 14.50 6.54
N MET A 235 -2.19 13.37 5.84
CA MET A 235 -1.08 12.82 5.06
C MET A 235 -1.61 12.10 3.84
N ASN A 236 -0.84 12.13 2.75
CA ASN A 236 -1.22 11.39 1.55
C ASN A 236 -1.06 9.87 1.75
N ILE A 237 -1.83 9.12 0.97
CA ILE A 237 -1.55 7.76 0.56
C ILE A 237 -1.57 7.75 -0.96
N CYS A 238 -0.59 7.09 -1.57
CA CYS A 238 -0.43 7.04 -3.02
C CYS A 238 -0.43 5.59 -3.49
N PHE A 239 -0.99 5.33 -4.68
CA PHE A 239 -0.99 4.02 -5.33
C PHE A 239 -0.55 4.17 -6.79
N ASN A 240 0.17 3.17 -7.30
CA ASN A 240 0.52 3.08 -8.71
C ASN A 240 0.76 1.61 -9.10
N TRP A 241 0.49 1.26 -10.35
CA TRP A 241 0.84 -0.05 -10.89
C TRP A 241 2.31 -0.10 -11.31
N PHE A 242 2.92 -1.28 -11.24
CA PHE A 242 4.30 -1.51 -11.64
C PHE A 242 4.41 -2.79 -12.44
N LEU A 243 5.19 -2.75 -13.52
CA LEU A 243 5.62 -3.90 -14.31
C LEU A 243 7.13 -3.81 -14.52
N ASP A 244 7.84 -4.91 -14.29
CA ASP A 244 9.31 -4.95 -14.32
C ASP A 244 9.96 -3.85 -13.45
N SER A 245 9.35 -3.59 -12.28
CA SER A 245 9.73 -2.51 -11.36
C SER A 245 9.62 -1.08 -11.91
N LYS A 246 9.04 -0.88 -13.10
CA LYS A 246 8.76 0.44 -13.67
C LYS A 246 7.31 0.82 -13.42
N PRO A 247 7.01 2.07 -13.05
CA PRO A 247 5.63 2.52 -12.91
C PRO A 247 4.90 2.47 -14.25
N ILE A 248 3.65 2.03 -14.21
CA ILE A 248 2.72 2.03 -15.34
C ILE A 248 1.38 2.65 -14.89
N GLY A 249 0.66 3.26 -15.83
CA GLY A 249 -0.58 3.98 -15.53
C GLY A 249 -0.35 5.31 -14.79
N ASN A 250 -1.42 5.82 -14.20
CA ASN A 250 -1.44 7.10 -13.50
C ASN A 250 -1.29 6.93 -11.98
N LYS A 251 -0.46 7.78 -11.38
CA LYS A 251 -0.31 7.85 -9.93
C LYS A 251 -1.62 8.32 -9.29
N PHE A 252 -2.20 7.48 -8.44
CA PHE A 252 -3.30 7.85 -7.57
C PHE A 252 -2.78 8.50 -6.29
N VAL A 253 -3.45 9.55 -5.82
CA VAL A 253 -3.13 10.23 -4.57
C VAL A 253 -4.41 10.58 -3.84
N GLN A 254 -4.54 10.15 -2.59
CA GLN A 254 -5.61 10.60 -1.71
C GLN A 254 -5.04 11.18 -0.42
N ILE A 255 -5.68 12.22 0.10
CA ILE A 255 -5.34 12.79 1.41
C ILE A 255 -6.21 12.13 2.47
N LEU A 256 -5.58 11.49 3.45
CA LEU A 256 -6.25 10.96 4.64
C LEU A 256 -6.15 11.97 5.78
N ASN A 257 -7.27 12.22 6.43
CA ASN A 257 -7.40 13.18 7.52
C ASN A 257 -7.44 12.48 8.89
N HIS A 258 -7.51 13.30 9.95
CA HIS A 258 -7.70 12.81 11.30
C HIS A 258 -9.01 12.01 11.41
N GLY A 259 -8.93 10.76 11.87
CA GLY A 259 -10.08 9.88 12.10
C GLY A 259 -10.52 9.09 10.85
N ASP A 260 -9.88 9.27 9.69
CA ASP A 260 -10.20 8.49 8.49
C ASP A 260 -9.78 7.03 8.67
N ILE A 261 -10.64 6.11 8.21
CA ILE A 261 -10.35 4.68 8.10
C ILE A 261 -10.20 4.34 6.62
N TYR A 262 -9.28 3.46 6.26
CA TYR A 262 -9.19 2.90 4.92
C TYR A 262 -9.08 1.39 4.95
N ILE A 263 -9.66 0.72 3.95
CA ILE A 263 -9.65 -0.73 3.80
C ILE A 263 -9.09 -1.03 2.42
N MET A 264 -8.16 -1.99 2.34
CA MET A 264 -7.54 -2.43 1.10
C MET A 264 -8.00 -3.85 0.78
N SER A 265 -8.42 -4.10 -0.47
CA SER A 265 -8.53 -5.48 -0.96
C SER A 265 -7.14 -6.12 -1.05
N GLU A 266 -7.09 -7.45 -1.17
CA GLU A 266 -5.86 -8.24 -1.15
C GLU A 266 -4.78 -7.70 -2.11
N HIS A 267 -5.14 -7.38 -3.35
CA HIS A 267 -4.18 -6.86 -4.33
C HIS A 267 -3.88 -5.37 -4.15
N THR A 268 -4.75 -4.62 -3.46
CA THR A 268 -4.46 -3.24 -3.03
C THR A 268 -3.37 -3.19 -1.96
N VAL A 269 -3.32 -4.20 -1.08
CA VAL A 269 -2.21 -4.42 -0.12
C VAL A 269 -0.87 -4.59 -0.85
N GLY A 270 -0.91 -5.09 -2.08
CA GLY A 270 0.28 -5.28 -2.90
C GLY A 270 1.15 -6.44 -2.40
N PHE A 271 0.58 -7.46 -1.76
CA PHE A 271 1.34 -8.58 -1.20
C PHE A 271 2.28 -9.26 -2.22
N ASN A 272 1.90 -9.21 -3.50
CA ASN A 272 2.61 -9.82 -4.61
C ASN A 272 3.58 -8.86 -5.33
N TRP A 273 3.82 -7.64 -4.81
CA TRP A 273 4.55 -6.55 -5.47
C TRP A 273 5.99 -6.85 -5.94
N LYS A 274 6.57 -7.93 -5.43
CA LYS A 274 7.90 -8.42 -5.82
C LYS A 274 7.88 -9.21 -7.13
N LYS A 275 6.70 -9.64 -7.62
CA LYS A 275 6.55 -10.30 -8.93
C LYS A 275 6.80 -9.26 -10.03
N LYS A 276 7.84 -9.47 -10.84
CA LYS A 276 8.27 -8.52 -11.88
C LYS A 276 7.58 -8.72 -13.24
N LYS A 277 7.09 -9.94 -13.50
CA LYS A 277 6.57 -10.35 -14.82
C LYS A 277 5.06 -10.18 -14.97
N ILE A 278 4.38 -9.69 -13.94
CA ILE A 278 2.97 -9.32 -13.98
C ILE A 278 2.81 -7.90 -13.43
N PRO A 279 1.75 -7.18 -13.81
CA PRO A 279 1.39 -5.94 -13.15
C PRO A 279 1.12 -6.18 -11.65
N THR A 280 1.72 -5.35 -10.82
CA THR A 280 1.50 -5.36 -9.36
C THR A 280 1.26 -3.96 -8.85
N LEU A 281 0.40 -3.83 -7.84
CA LEU A 281 0.14 -2.54 -7.22
C LEU A 281 1.16 -2.29 -6.10
N ARG A 282 1.63 -1.04 -6.01
CA ARG A 282 2.43 -0.57 -4.88
C ARG A 282 1.83 0.70 -4.31
N HIS A 283 2.10 0.95 -3.05
CA HIS A 283 1.69 2.16 -2.36
C HIS A 283 2.84 2.84 -1.64
N SER A 284 2.67 4.14 -1.39
CA SER A 284 3.62 5.00 -0.69
C SER A 284 2.88 6.08 0.11
N ALA A 285 3.54 6.72 1.07
CA ALA A 285 2.93 7.78 1.86
C ALA A 285 3.96 8.75 2.47
N GLY A 286 3.55 9.98 2.73
CA GLY A 286 4.34 10.98 3.46
C GLY A 286 4.93 12.08 2.57
N SER A 287 6.13 12.56 2.91
CA SER A 287 6.78 13.65 2.18
C SER A 287 7.08 13.30 0.71
N SER A 288 7.30 14.32 -0.13
CA SER A 288 7.56 14.16 -1.57
C SER A 288 8.71 13.19 -1.85
N LYS A 289 9.75 13.21 -1.02
CA LYS A 289 10.89 12.28 -1.07
C LYS A 289 10.47 10.80 -1.19
N PHE A 290 9.37 10.40 -0.55
CA PHE A 290 8.91 9.01 -0.53
C PHE A 290 7.86 8.69 -1.60
N THR A 291 7.21 9.71 -2.15
CA THR A 291 6.04 9.53 -3.02
C THR A 291 6.31 9.91 -4.47
N LEU A 292 7.47 10.46 -4.81
CA LEU A 292 7.91 10.63 -6.20
C LEU A 292 8.08 9.25 -6.87
N LEU A 293 7.66 9.15 -8.14
CA LEU A 293 7.83 7.97 -9.01
C LEU A 293 9.07 8.12 -9.88
#